data_AF-A0A6G7X396-F1
#
_entry.id   AF-A0A6G7X396-F1
#
_cell.length_a   1.000
_cell.length_b   1.000
_cell.length_c   1.000
_cell.angle_alpha   90.00
_cell.angle_beta   90.00
_cell.angle_gamma   90.00
#
_symmetry.space_group_name_H-M   'P 1'
#
loop_
_entity.id
_entity.type
_entity.pdbx_description
1 polymer ?
#
loop_
_entity_poly.entity_id
_entity_poly.type
_entity_poly.pdbx_seq_one_letter_code
_entity_poly.pdbx_strand_id
1 'polypeptide(L)' 'MENHIIEHKHLPDIPSEKEVKENGVSLGEMQAKLLQKIEELTLYTIELNKVLKEQGEKIQKLETGRENKLE' A
#
# COMPACT_ATOMS: atom_id res chain seq x y z
N MET A 1 -3.28 9.85 6.93
CA MET A 1 -3.30 8.39 7.17
C MET A 1 -2.28 8.01 8.23
N GLU A 2 -0.98 8.19 7.99
CA GLU A 2 0.10 7.78 8.92
C GLU A 2 -0.05 8.36 10.33
N ASN A 3 -0.30 9.66 10.46
CA ASN A 3 -0.52 10.30 11.77
C ASN A 3 -1.68 9.66 12.54
N HIS A 4 -2.76 9.27 11.86
CA HIS A 4 -3.92 8.62 12.49
C HIS A 4 -3.59 7.21 12.98
N ILE A 5 -2.80 6.45 12.21
CA ILE A 5 -2.32 5.12 12.64
C ILE A 5 -1.38 5.25 13.85
N ILE A 6 -0.51 6.27 13.87
CA ILE A 6 0.40 6.50 14.98
C ILE A 6 -0.36 6.85 16.27
N GLU A 7 -1.34 7.74 16.16
CA GLU A 7 -2.13 8.28 17.27
C GLU A 7 -3.19 7.31 17.78
N HIS A 8 -3.92 6.64 16.88
CA HIS A 8 -5.09 5.81 17.21
C HIS A 8 -4.87 4.30 17.04
N LYS A 9 -3.74 3.86 16.49
CA LYS A 9 -3.37 2.45 16.28
C LYS A 9 -4.28 1.64 15.35
N HIS A 10 -5.26 2.27 14.72
CA HIS A 10 -6.13 1.67 13.72
C HIS A 10 -6.28 2.59 12.50
N LEU A 11 -6.93 2.10 11.45
CA LEU A 11 -7.29 2.91 10.28
C LEU A 11 -8.49 3.81 10.61
N PRO A 12 -8.64 4.98 9.93
CA PRO A 12 -9.75 5.91 10.16
C PRO A 12 -11.14 5.28 10.03
N ASP A 13 -11.27 4.26 9.18
CA ASP A 13 -12.55 3.61 8.86
C ASP A 13 -12.83 2.35 9.71
N ILE A 14 -11.89 1.98 10.59
CA ILE A 14 -11.97 0.81 11.45
C ILE A 14 -12.17 1.31 12.89
N PRO A 15 -13.26 0.90 13.56
CA PRO A 15 -13.51 1.30 14.93
C PRO A 15 -12.42 0.77 15.87
N SER A 16 -12.14 1.52 16.92
CA SER A 16 -11.26 1.08 18.00
C SER A 16 -11.84 -0.15 18.73
N GLU A 17 -10.97 -0.91 19.39
CA GLU A 17 -11.40 -2.04 20.23
C GLU A 17 -12.46 -1.63 21.27
N LYS A 18 -12.33 -0.42 21.82
CA LYS A 18 -13.28 0.14 22.78
C LYS A 18 -14.65 0.36 22.15
N GLU A 19 -14.71 0.96 20.97
CA GLU A 19 -15.97 1.19 20.25
C GLU A 19 -16.65 -0.13 19.85
N VAL A 20 -15.86 -1.14 19.46
CA VAL A 20 -16.37 -2.48 19.16
C VAL A 20 -16.96 -3.14 20.40
N LYS A 21 -16.33 -2.98 21.58
CA LYS A 21 -16.84 -3.51 22.85
C LYS A 21 -18.11 -2.81 23.33
N GLU A 22 -18.21 -1.49 23.15
CA GLU A 22 -19.33 -0.68 23.64
C GLU A 22 -20.56 -0.76 22.70
N ASN A 23 -20.35 -0.67 21.39
CA ASN A 23 -21.45 -0.54 20.41
C ASN A 23 -21.70 -1.82 19.59
N GLY A 24 -20.83 -2.81 19.72
CA GLY A 24 -20.78 -3.94 18.79
C GLY A 24 -20.30 -3.52 17.41
N VAL A 25 -19.99 -4.50 16.56
CA VAL A 25 -19.68 -4.25 15.14
C VAL A 25 -20.23 -5.40 14.32
N SER A 26 -20.78 -5.09 13.15
CA SER A 26 -21.14 -6.13 12.19
C SER A 26 -19.86 -6.74 11.63
N LEU A 27 -19.63 -8.02 11.97
CA LEU A 27 -18.48 -8.78 11.44
C LEU A 27 -18.47 -8.77 9.90
N GLY A 28 -19.65 -8.85 9.27
CA GLY A 28 -19.78 -8.77 7.81
C GLY A 28 -19.33 -7.42 7.24
N GLU A 29 -19.70 -6.32 7.88
CA GLU A 29 -19.28 -4.98 7.44
C GLU A 29 -17.77 -4.76 7.62
N MET A 30 -17.20 -5.24 8.73
CA MET A 30 -15.76 -5.14 8.97
C MET A 30 -14.97 -5.97 7.93
N GLN A 31 -15.45 -7.18 7.60
CA GLN A 31 -14.82 -8.01 6.58
C GLN A 31 -14.95 -7.42 5.17
N ALA A 32 -16.09 -6.80 4.84
CA ALA A 32 -16.25 -6.09 3.56
C ALA A 32 -15.27 -4.90 3.45
N LYS A 33 -15.13 -4.10 4.52
CA LYS A 33 -14.14 -3.01 4.57
C LYS A 33 -12.70 -3.53 4.43
N LEU A 34 -12.37 -4.64 5.09
CA LEU A 34 -11.04 -5.25 4.98
C LEU A 34 -10.75 -5.71 3.55
N LEU A 35 -11.71 -6.37 2.89
CA LEU A 35 -11.59 -6.81 1.49
C LEU A 35 -11.37 -5.61 0.57
N GLN A 36 -12.15 -4.53 0.72
CA GLN A 36 -11.96 -3.31 -0.05
C GLN A 36 -10.53 -2.74 0.12
N LYS A 37 -10.01 -2.69 1.35
CA LYS A 37 -8.64 -2.19 1.60
C LYS A 37 -7.57 -3.12 1.01
N ILE A 38 -7.80 -4.42 0.99
CA ILE A 38 -6.90 -5.38 0.33
C ILE A 38 -6.88 -5.15 -1.18
N GLU A 39 -8.03 -4.90 -1.81
CA GLU A 39 -8.12 -4.57 -3.24
C GLU A 39 -7.36 -3.26 -3.55
N GLU A 40 -7.59 -2.21 -2.76
CA GLU A 40 -6.86 -0.93 -2.88
C GLU A 40 -5.34 -1.15 -2.78
N LEU A 41 -4.86 -1.88 -1.76
CA LEU A 41 -3.44 -2.18 -1.58
C LEU A 41 -2.86 -3.04 -2.70
N THR A 42 -3.65 -3.96 -3.26
CA THR A 42 -3.24 -4.78 -4.40
C THR A 42 -3.03 -3.92 -5.64
N LEU A 43 -3.95 -2.99 -5.92
CA LEU A 43 -3.80 -2.02 -7.01
C LEU A 43 -2.56 -1.14 -6.84
N TYR A 44 -2.31 -0.64 -5.62
CA TYR A 44 -1.08 0.11 -5.32
C TYR A 44 0.18 -0.73 -5.57
N THR A 45 0.17 -2.00 -5.18
CA THR A 45 1.31 -2.91 -5.38
C THR A 45 1.58 -3.16 -6.86
N ILE A 46 0.53 -3.32 -7.67
CA ILE A 46 0.65 -3.45 -9.13
C ILE A 46 1.30 -2.19 -9.72
N GLU A 47 0.87 -1.00 -9.29
CA GLU A 47 1.41 0.25 -9.81
C GLU A 47 2.87 0.46 -9.39
N LEU A 48 3.22 0.18 -8.13
CA LEU A 48 4.60 0.20 -7.65
C LEU A 48 5.50 -0.74 -8.45
N ASN A 49 5.02 -1.94 -8.79
CA ASN A 49 5.78 -2.89 -9.61
C ASN A 49 6.04 -2.36 -11.04
N LYS A 50 5.08 -1.65 -11.65
CA LYS A 50 5.32 -1.01 -12.97
C LYS A 50 6.38 0.07 -12.88
N VAL A 51 6.30 0.93 -11.86
CA VAL A 51 7.28 1.99 -11.63
C VAL A 51 8.68 1.41 -11.41
N LEU A 52 8.79 0.36 -10.59
CA LEU A 52 10.06 -0.34 -10.36
C LEU A 52 10.63 -0.92 -11.65
N LYS A 53 9.79 -1.55 -12.49
CA LYS A 53 10.23 -2.07 -13.78
C LYS A 53 10.75 -0.96 -14.69
N GLU A 54 10.03 0.15 -14.80
CA GLU A 54 10.46 1.30 -15.63
C GLU A 54 11.78 1.89 -15.13
N GLN A 55 11.95 2.02 -13.81
CA GLN A 55 13.22 2.48 -13.23
C GLN A 55 14.36 1.51 -13.51
N GLY A 56 14.12 0.20 -13.38
CA GLY A 56 15.11 -0.83 -13.73
C GLY A 56 15.56 -0.75 -15.19
N GLU A 57 14.62 -0.56 -16.12
CA GLU A 57 14.94 -0.38 -17.54
C GLU A 57 15.76 0.89 -17.81
N LYS A 58 15.47 1.99 -17.10
CA LYS A 58 16.25 3.24 -17.20
C LYS A 58 17.67 3.06 -16.68
N ILE A 59 17.84 2.38 -15.54
CA ILE A 59 19.15 2.10 -14.96
C ILE A 59 19.98 1.24 -15.92
N GLN A 60 19.41 0.16 -16.45
CA GLN A 60 20.10 -0.71 -17.40
C GLN A 60 20.57 0.05 -18.66
N LYS A 61 19.74 0.94 -19.22
CA LYS A 61 20.13 1.78 -20.37
C LYS A 61 21.30 2.72 -20.04
N LEU A 62 21.32 3.29 -18.84
CA LEU A 62 22.40 4.16 -18.39
C LEU A 62 23.70 3.39 -18.19
N GLU A 63 23.62 2.18 -17.66
CA GLU A 63 24.78 1.29 -17.46
C GLU A 63 25.39 0.87 -18.80
N THR A 64 24.61 0.34 -19.74
CA THR A 64 25.08 -0.02 -21.08
C THR A 64 25.63 1.20 -21.84
N GLY A 65 24.97 2.35 -21.73
CA GLY A 65 25.45 3.59 -22.36
C GLY A 65 26.75 4.12 -21.75
N ARG A 66 27.09 3.73 -20.52
CA ARG A 66 28.36 4.07 -19.87
C ARG A 66 29.48 3.10 -20.28
N GLU A 67 29.17 1.81 -20.38
CA GLU A 67 30.10 0.78 -20.87
C GLU A 67 30.57 1.08 -22.30
N ASN A 68 29.63 1.39 -23.20
CA ASN A 68 29.94 1.72 -24.60
C ASN A 68 30.77 3.03 -24.78
N LYS A 69 30.92 3.85 -23.74
CA LYS A 69 31.76 5.07 -23.77
C LYS A 69 33.18 4.83 -23.24
N LEU A 70 33.42 3.69 -22.61
CA LEU A 70 34.69 3.30 -22.01
C LEU A 70 35.50 2.37 -22.93
N GLU A 71 34.87 1.77 -23.93
CA GLU A 71 35.50 1.07 -25.07
C GLU A 71 35.85 2.04 -26.21
#